data_AF-A0A074JF90-F1
#
_entry.id   AF-A0A074JF90-F1
#
_cell.length_a   1.000
_cell.length_b   1.000
_cell.length_c   1.000
_cell.angle_alpha   90.00
_cell.angle_beta   90.00
_cell.angle_gamma   90.00
#
_symmetry.space_group_name_H-M   'P 1'
#
loop_
_entity.id
_entity.type
_entity.pdbx_description
1 polymer ?
#
loop_
_entity_poly.entity_id
_entity_poly.type
_entity_poly.pdbx_seq_one_letter_code
_entity_poly.pdbx_strand_id
1 'polypeptide(L)'
;MLGKIIPVLLALIGLAGGGAAGYFLRPPPAPAEETGECVPVDPHAAPAEDAHGDGHGNEVTTSEFVKLNNQFIVPLVTEGRVSGLVILSLSLEVRVGETEAVYRAEPKLRDAFLQVLFDHANAGGFRGVFTGSANMDLLRKALTETAREILGPGVIAVLVSDIVRQDS
;
A
#
# COMPACT_ATOMS: atom_id res chain seq x y z
N MET A 1 21.47 25.57 39.52
CA MET A 1 20.11 25.14 39.11
C MET A 1 19.51 25.95 37.96
N LEU A 2 20.27 26.87 37.32
CA LEU A 2 19.79 27.69 36.20
C LEU A 2 19.80 26.97 34.83
N GLY A 3 20.61 25.92 34.68
CA GLY A 3 20.73 25.15 33.42
C GLY A 3 19.53 24.28 33.04
N LYS A 4 18.52 24.14 33.92
CA LYS A 4 17.28 23.40 33.64
C LYS A 4 16.09 24.30 33.32
N ILE A 5 16.22 25.62 33.53
CA ILE A 5 15.12 26.58 33.31
C ILE A 5 15.02 26.93 31.82
N ILE A 6 16.15 27.10 31.14
CA ILE A 6 16.22 27.42 29.70
C ILE A 6 15.46 26.40 28.83
N PRO A 7 15.66 25.08 28.96
CA PRO A 7 14.94 24.11 28.12
C PRO A 7 13.43 24.07 28.40
N VAL A 8 13.01 24.29 29.65
CA VAL A 8 11.57 24.33 30.01
C VAL A 8 10.91 25.59 29.44
N LEU A 9 11.60 26.72 29.47
CA LEU A 9 11.10 27.98 28.94
C LEU A 9 11.00 27.94 27.40
N LEU A 10 11.97 27.33 26.73
CA LEU A 10 11.91 27.08 25.27
C LEU A 10 10.76 26.15 24.90
N ALA A 11 10.51 25.08 25.67
CA ALA A 11 9.40 24.19 25.44
C ALA A 11 8.05 24.91 25.58
N LEU A 12 7.89 25.75 26.61
CA LEU A 12 6.67 26.54 26.81
C LEU A 12 6.45 27.56 25.70
N ILE A 13 7.49 28.27 25.26
CA ILE A 13 7.39 29.24 24.17
C ILE A 13 7.08 28.53 22.84
N GLY A 14 7.72 27.38 22.57
CA GLY A 14 7.48 26.61 21.36
C GLY A 14 6.04 26.08 21.28
N LEU A 15 5.52 25.57 22.40
CA LEU A 15 4.15 25.06 22.47
C LEU A 15 3.12 26.19 22.36
N ALA A 16 3.33 27.31 23.05
CA ALA A 16 2.47 28.49 22.96
C ALA A 16 2.50 29.12 21.55
N GLY A 17 3.69 29.26 20.96
CA GLY A 17 3.86 29.82 19.62
C GLY A 17 3.27 28.94 18.53
N GLY A 18 3.54 27.62 18.58
CA GLY A 18 2.99 26.66 17.63
C GLY A 18 1.47 26.56 17.72
N GLY A 19 0.90 26.53 18.94
CA GLY A 19 -0.54 26.49 19.14
C GLY A 19 -1.26 27.74 18.64
N ALA A 20 -0.71 28.93 18.91
CA ALA A 20 -1.28 30.19 18.45
C ALA A 20 -1.23 30.31 16.91
N ALA A 21 -0.10 29.94 16.29
CA ALA A 21 0.04 29.96 14.83
C ALA A 21 -0.91 28.97 14.14
N GLY A 22 -1.06 27.75 14.69
CA GLY A 22 -1.98 26.75 14.17
C GLY A 22 -3.45 27.18 14.27
N TYR A 23 -3.83 27.88 15.36
CA TYR A 23 -5.18 28.43 15.50
C TYR A 23 -5.45 29.57 14.50
N PHE A 24 -4.47 30.46 14.28
CA PHE A 24 -4.64 31.60 13.39
C PHE A 24 -4.60 31.25 11.90
N LEU A 25 -3.87 30.20 11.53
CA LEU A 25 -3.74 29.72 10.14
C LEU A 25 -4.78 28.67 9.76
N ARG A 26 -5.72 28.33 10.66
CA ARG A 26 -6.78 27.36 10.39
C ARG A 26 -7.68 27.89 9.26
N PRO A 27 -7.87 27.15 8.15
CA PRO A 27 -8.78 27.55 7.08
C PRO A 27 -10.22 27.68 7.61
N PRO A 28 -11.00 28.67 7.14
CA PRO A 28 -12.40 28.77 7.50
C PRO A 28 -13.14 27.51 7.03
N PRO A 29 -14.09 26.98 7.83
CA PRO A 29 -14.91 25.86 7.41
C PRO A 29 -15.68 26.23 6.14
N ALA A 30 -15.74 25.30 5.18
CA ALA A 30 -16.51 25.47 3.96
C ALA A 30 -17.98 25.76 4.29
N PRO A 31 -18.67 26.59 3.50
CA PRO A 31 -20.08 26.90 3.73
C PRO A 31 -20.90 25.61 3.79
N ALA A 32 -21.71 25.49 4.84
CA ALA A 32 -22.71 24.43 4.93
C ALA A 32 -23.80 24.72 3.89
N GLU A 33 -23.94 23.85 2.89
CA GLU A 33 -25.18 23.78 2.12
C GLU A 33 -26.24 23.11 2.98
N GLU A 34 -27.36 23.81 3.16
CA GLU A 34 -28.58 23.30 3.76
C GLU A 34 -29.16 22.18 2.88
N THR A 35 -29.24 20.97 3.40
CA THR A 35 -30.38 20.08 3.12
C THR A 35 -30.59 19.10 4.27
N GLY A 36 -31.70 19.29 4.99
CA GLY A 36 -32.68 18.23 5.20
C GLY A 36 -32.42 17.15 6.25
N GLU A 37 -32.98 17.40 7.43
CA GLU A 37 -33.82 16.46 8.20
C GLU A 37 -33.18 15.40 9.11
N CYS A 38 -33.57 15.55 10.39
CA CYS A 38 -33.24 14.81 11.59
C CYS A 38 -33.65 13.32 11.59
N VAL A 39 -32.81 12.44 12.16
CA VAL A 39 -33.22 11.27 13.00
C VAL A 39 -32.12 11.00 14.06
N PRO A 40 -32.44 10.70 15.33
CA PRO A 40 -31.52 10.89 16.46
C PRO A 40 -30.59 9.71 16.77
N VAL A 41 -29.59 10.05 17.56
CA VAL A 41 -28.55 9.23 18.20
C VAL A 41 -29.13 8.23 19.20
N ASP A 42 -28.55 7.03 19.28
CA ASP A 42 -28.34 6.36 20.58
C ASP A 42 -26.90 5.76 20.65
N PRO A 43 -26.17 5.92 21.77
CA PRO A 43 -24.74 5.66 21.85
C PRO A 43 -24.44 4.41 22.70
N HIS A 44 -23.85 3.37 22.13
CA HIS A 44 -23.07 2.41 22.93
C HIS A 44 -21.87 1.85 22.17
N ALA A 45 -20.72 2.11 22.77
CA ALA A 45 -19.37 1.88 22.29
C ALA A 45 -18.84 0.48 22.60
N ALA A 46 -17.95 -0.03 21.73
CA ALA A 46 -16.59 -0.53 22.02
C ALA A 46 -16.02 -1.34 20.83
N PRO A 47 -14.70 -1.53 20.70
CA PRO A 47 -13.68 -0.54 20.39
C PRO A 47 -13.02 -0.79 19.01
N ALA A 48 -12.33 0.24 18.52
CA ALA A 48 -11.59 0.26 17.27
C ALA A 48 -10.33 -0.62 17.29
N GLU A 49 -10.05 -1.30 16.17
CA GLU A 49 -8.70 -1.70 15.77
C GLU A 49 -8.35 -0.97 14.46
N ASP A 50 -7.46 0.01 14.61
CA ASP A 50 -6.49 0.55 13.65
C ASP A 50 -6.81 0.46 12.14
N ALA A 51 -7.68 1.34 11.68
CA ALA A 51 -7.71 1.79 10.30
C ALA A 51 -6.88 3.09 10.16
N HIS A 52 -5.57 2.94 9.97
CA HIS A 52 -4.75 4.03 9.43
C HIS A 52 -4.90 4.04 7.90
N GLY A 53 -5.50 5.10 7.38
CA GLY A 53 -5.65 5.36 5.96
C GLY A 53 -6.40 6.67 5.76
N ASP A 54 -5.64 7.76 5.77
CA ASP A 54 -6.08 9.14 5.74
C ASP A 54 -7.00 9.50 4.56
N GLY A 55 -7.81 10.54 4.80
CA GLY A 55 -8.89 10.97 3.93
C GLY A 55 -8.43 11.51 2.57
N HIS A 56 -9.10 11.00 1.54
CA HIS A 56 -9.31 11.69 0.28
C HIS A 56 -10.72 11.34 -0.23
N GLY A 57 -11.57 12.37 -0.35
CA GLY A 57 -12.70 12.43 -1.28
C GLY A 57 -13.80 11.39 -1.11
N ASN A 58 -15.05 11.84 -1.07
CA ASN A 58 -16.21 10.99 -1.32
C ASN A 58 -16.26 10.63 -2.82
N GLU A 59 -15.24 9.93 -3.31
CA GLU A 59 -15.19 9.31 -4.63
C GLU A 59 -15.81 7.93 -4.49
N VAL A 60 -16.79 7.60 -5.34
CA VAL A 60 -17.34 6.24 -5.36
C VAL A 60 -16.18 5.30 -5.65
N THR A 61 -15.74 4.52 -4.66
CA THR A 61 -14.61 3.60 -4.81
C THR A 61 -15.01 2.56 -5.85
N THR A 62 -14.44 2.65 -7.05
CA THR A 62 -14.74 1.74 -8.17
C THR A 62 -13.88 0.47 -8.16
N SER A 63 -12.89 0.43 -7.27
CA SER A 63 -11.98 -0.70 -7.07
C SER A 63 -11.73 -0.99 -5.59
N GLU A 64 -11.34 -2.23 -5.32
CA GLU A 64 -10.91 -2.74 -4.02
C GLU A 64 -9.47 -3.23 -4.14
N PHE A 65 -8.72 -3.12 -3.04
CA PHE A 65 -7.35 -3.58 -2.96
C PHE A 65 -7.22 -4.78 -2.04
N VAL A 66 -6.66 -5.86 -2.55
CA VAL A 66 -6.45 -7.10 -1.82
C VAL A 66 -4.96 -7.37 -1.69
N LYS A 67 -4.43 -7.28 -0.47
CA LYS A 67 -3.04 -7.65 -0.20
C LYS A 67 -2.90 -9.16 -0.18
N LEU A 68 -1.94 -9.71 -0.93
CA LEU A 68 -1.65 -11.14 -0.86
C LEU A 68 -0.90 -11.48 0.42
N ASN A 69 -1.21 -12.65 0.99
CA ASN A 69 -0.54 -13.10 2.18
C ASN A 69 0.86 -13.63 1.85
N ASN A 70 1.79 -13.31 2.74
CA ASN A 70 3.20 -13.69 2.69
C ASN A 70 3.96 -13.13 1.48
N GLN A 71 5.21 -12.78 1.75
CA GLN A 71 6.10 -12.26 0.72
C GLN A 71 6.47 -13.35 -0.30
N PHE A 72 6.79 -12.91 -1.51
CA PHE A 72 7.35 -13.74 -2.57
C PHE A 72 8.87 -13.69 -2.49
N ILE A 73 9.52 -14.83 -2.44
CA ILE A 73 10.99 -14.93 -2.32
C ILE A 73 11.50 -15.63 -3.58
N VAL A 74 12.40 -14.95 -4.30
CA VAL A 74 12.88 -15.34 -5.62
C VAL A 74 14.41 -15.36 -5.63
N PRO A 75 15.06 -16.52 -5.84
CA PRO A 75 16.51 -16.56 -5.93
C PRO A 75 16.98 -16.04 -7.29
N LEU A 76 18.04 -15.24 -7.26
CA LEU A 76 18.77 -14.83 -8.45
C LEU A 76 19.92 -15.81 -8.67
N VAL A 77 19.90 -16.51 -9.80
CA VAL A 77 20.93 -17.50 -10.14
C VAL A 77 21.81 -16.97 -11.26
N THR A 78 23.12 -16.96 -11.02
CA THR A 78 24.15 -16.59 -12.00
C THR A 78 25.20 -17.69 -12.03
N GLU A 79 25.54 -18.22 -13.21
CA GLU A 79 26.51 -19.32 -13.38
C GLU A 79 26.22 -20.56 -12.51
N GLY A 80 24.94 -20.88 -12.31
CA GLY A 80 24.52 -22.02 -11.50
C GLY A 80 24.70 -21.85 -9.98
N ARG A 81 25.03 -20.64 -9.51
CA ARG A 81 25.08 -20.28 -8.08
C ARG A 81 24.05 -19.20 -7.76
N VAL A 82 23.51 -19.24 -6.55
CA VAL A 82 22.65 -18.16 -6.04
C VAL A 82 23.53 -16.93 -5.81
N SER A 83 23.29 -15.85 -6.54
CA SER A 83 23.98 -14.57 -6.42
C SER A 83 23.24 -13.56 -5.53
N GLY A 84 21.96 -13.83 -5.22
CA GLY A 84 21.15 -12.99 -4.36
C GLY A 84 19.71 -13.49 -4.24
N LEU A 85 18.91 -12.79 -3.45
CA LEU A 85 17.49 -13.03 -3.23
C LEU A 85 16.71 -11.73 -3.50
N VAL A 86 15.54 -11.86 -4.10
CA VAL A 86 14.56 -10.78 -4.21
C VAL A 86 13.33 -11.16 -3.41
N ILE A 87 12.88 -10.24 -2.57
CA ILE A 87 11.72 -10.38 -1.71
C ILE A 87 10.70 -9.33 -2.17
N LEU A 88 9.48 -9.76 -2.50
CA LEU A 88 8.42 -8.87 -2.97
C LEU A 88 7.15 -9.02 -2.14
N SER A 89 6.45 -7.91 -1.94
CA SER A 89 5.06 -7.92 -1.45
C SER A 89 4.14 -7.46 -2.57
N LEU A 90 3.10 -8.24 -2.87
CA LEU A 90 2.17 -7.97 -3.97
C LEU A 90 0.76 -7.70 -3.42
N SER A 91 0.04 -6.80 -4.09
CA SER A 91 -1.39 -6.55 -3.88
C SER A 91 -2.11 -6.56 -5.23
N LEU A 92 -3.39 -6.94 -5.24
CA LEU A 92 -4.24 -6.89 -6.42
C LEU A 92 -5.21 -5.72 -6.28
N GLU A 93 -5.36 -4.96 -7.35
CA GLU A 93 -6.49 -4.06 -7.55
C GLU A 93 -7.55 -4.79 -8.37
N VAL A 94 -8.76 -4.89 -7.82
CA VAL A 94 -9.89 -5.59 -8.42
C VAL A 94 -11.14 -4.71 -8.40
N ARG A 95 -12.15 -5.04 -9.20
CA ARG A 95 -13.45 -4.37 -9.09
C ARG A 95 -14.10 -4.67 -7.75
N VAL A 96 -14.97 -3.76 -7.31
CA VAL A 96 -15.78 -3.94 -6.10
C VAL A 96 -16.51 -5.28 -6.11
N GLY A 97 -16.43 -6.03 -5.01
CA GLY A 97 -17.10 -7.32 -4.84
C GLY A 97 -16.31 -8.54 -5.34
N GLU A 98 -15.13 -8.35 -5.94
CA GLU A 98 -14.26 -9.44 -6.41
C GLU A 98 -13.25 -9.92 -5.34
N THR A 99 -13.19 -9.26 -4.18
CA THR A 99 -12.22 -9.56 -3.11
C THR A 99 -12.27 -11.03 -2.65
N GLU A 100 -13.46 -11.58 -2.43
CA GLU A 100 -13.63 -12.99 -2.04
C GLU A 100 -13.13 -13.97 -3.11
N ALA A 101 -13.27 -13.62 -4.39
CA ALA A 101 -12.75 -14.44 -5.47
C ALA A 101 -11.22 -14.50 -5.44
N VAL A 102 -10.56 -13.38 -5.11
CA VAL A 102 -9.10 -13.32 -4.93
C VAL A 102 -8.64 -14.27 -3.83
N TYR A 103 -9.24 -14.19 -2.64
CA TYR A 103 -8.83 -15.05 -1.51
C TYR A 103 -9.04 -16.54 -1.79
N ARG A 104 -10.15 -16.92 -2.43
CA ARG A 104 -10.39 -18.32 -2.82
C ARG A 104 -9.38 -18.84 -3.85
N ALA A 105 -8.95 -17.98 -4.78
CA ALA A 105 -7.98 -18.34 -5.81
C ALA A 105 -6.52 -18.06 -5.38
N GLU A 106 -6.30 -17.53 -4.17
CA GLU A 106 -4.99 -17.09 -3.70
C GLU A 106 -3.91 -18.17 -3.85
N PRO A 107 -4.13 -19.45 -3.47
CA PRO A 107 -3.11 -20.49 -3.65
C PRO A 107 -2.66 -20.65 -5.11
N LYS A 108 -3.59 -20.53 -6.07
CA LYS A 108 -3.31 -20.64 -7.50
C LYS A 108 -2.63 -19.38 -8.06
N LEU A 109 -3.07 -18.20 -7.63
CA LEU A 109 -2.41 -16.94 -7.97
C LEU A 109 -0.96 -16.94 -7.49
N ARG A 110 -0.74 -17.40 -6.27
CA ARG A 110 0.58 -17.50 -5.65
C ARG A 110 1.53 -18.38 -6.44
N ASP A 111 1.07 -19.55 -6.87
CA ASP A 111 1.84 -20.47 -7.71
C ASP A 111 2.22 -19.82 -9.06
N ALA A 112 1.23 -19.27 -9.76
CA ALA A 112 1.44 -18.65 -11.06
C ALA A 112 2.33 -17.40 -11.00
N PHE A 113 2.16 -16.56 -9.98
CA PHE A 113 3.03 -15.39 -9.77
C PHE A 113 4.46 -15.78 -9.45
N LEU A 114 4.69 -16.85 -8.69
CA LEU A 114 6.05 -17.36 -8.46
C LEU A 114 6.71 -17.76 -9.78
N GLN A 115 5.99 -18.43 -10.67
CA GLN A 115 6.51 -18.77 -11.99
C GLN A 115 6.89 -17.52 -12.80
N VAL A 116 6.00 -16.53 -12.90
CA VAL A 116 6.28 -15.26 -13.59
C VAL A 116 7.51 -14.57 -13.01
N LEU A 117 7.64 -14.55 -11.68
CA LEU A 117 8.78 -13.93 -11.01
C LEU A 117 10.09 -14.69 -11.27
N PHE A 118 10.06 -16.03 -11.32
CA PHE A 118 11.23 -16.83 -11.69
C PHE A 118 11.64 -16.57 -13.14
N ASP A 119 10.68 -16.51 -14.07
CA ASP A 119 10.96 -16.23 -15.47
C ASP A 119 11.55 -14.82 -15.64
N HIS A 120 11.01 -13.82 -14.94
CA HIS A 120 11.55 -12.46 -14.91
C HIS A 120 12.97 -12.42 -14.33
N ALA A 121 13.23 -13.17 -13.26
CA ALA A 121 14.56 -13.28 -12.67
C ALA A 121 15.56 -13.92 -13.65
N ASN A 122 15.17 -15.00 -14.33
CA ASN A 122 15.99 -15.71 -15.31
C ASN A 122 16.27 -14.87 -16.57
N ALA A 123 15.32 -14.05 -17.00
CA ALA A 123 15.52 -13.04 -18.04
C ALA A 123 16.46 -11.90 -17.59
N GLY A 124 16.78 -11.83 -16.29
CA GLY A 124 17.64 -10.82 -15.71
C GLY A 124 16.92 -9.52 -15.35
N GLY A 125 15.60 -9.53 -15.27
CA GLY A 125 14.78 -8.35 -14.96
C GLY A 125 14.99 -7.79 -13.54
N PHE A 126 15.66 -8.54 -12.66
CA PHE A 126 16.10 -8.07 -11.34
C PHE A 126 17.60 -7.71 -11.25
N ARG A 127 18.34 -7.75 -12.37
CA ARG A 127 19.75 -7.34 -12.43
C ARG A 127 19.87 -5.84 -12.69
N GLY A 128 21.00 -5.25 -12.27
CA GLY A 128 21.26 -3.82 -12.48
C GLY A 128 20.23 -2.91 -11.82
N VAL A 129 19.72 -1.91 -12.55
CA VAL A 129 18.68 -0.96 -12.09
C VAL A 129 17.30 -1.65 -12.11
N PHE A 130 17.10 -2.58 -11.19
CA PHE A 130 15.91 -3.44 -11.14
C PHE A 130 14.61 -2.68 -10.81
N THR A 131 14.72 -1.52 -10.13
CA THR A 131 13.60 -0.63 -9.84
C THR A 131 13.30 0.36 -10.97
N GLY A 132 13.99 0.26 -12.12
CA GLY A 132 13.71 1.09 -13.29
C GLY A 132 12.29 0.88 -13.80
N SER A 133 11.62 1.96 -14.20
CA SER A 133 10.20 1.94 -14.61
C SER A 133 9.91 0.89 -15.67
N ALA A 134 10.71 0.83 -16.75
CA ALA A 134 10.51 -0.13 -17.83
C ALA A 134 10.56 -1.60 -17.37
N ASN A 135 11.47 -1.95 -16.45
CA ASN A 135 11.57 -3.31 -15.91
C ASN A 135 10.37 -3.64 -15.02
N MET A 136 9.95 -2.68 -14.21
CA MET A 136 8.80 -2.83 -13.32
C MET A 136 7.48 -2.88 -14.08
N ASP A 137 7.35 -2.13 -15.17
CA ASP A 137 6.16 -2.12 -16.02
C ASP A 137 5.98 -3.47 -16.72
N LEU A 138 7.07 -4.07 -17.22
CA LEU A 138 7.06 -5.42 -17.78
C LEU A 138 6.57 -6.45 -16.75
N LEU A 139 7.13 -6.41 -15.53
CA LEU A 139 6.76 -7.33 -14.46
C LEU A 139 5.29 -7.16 -14.05
N ARG A 140 4.85 -5.92 -13.81
CA ARG A 140 3.45 -5.63 -13.44
C ARG A 140 2.49 -6.08 -14.52
N LYS A 141 2.84 -5.87 -15.79
CA LYS A 141 2.03 -6.32 -16.93
C LYS A 141 1.89 -7.85 -16.93
N ALA A 142 3.01 -8.58 -16.86
CA ALA A 142 3.00 -10.05 -16.86
C ALA A 142 2.21 -10.64 -15.68
N LEU A 143 2.39 -10.07 -14.48
CA LEU A 143 1.61 -10.46 -13.29
C LEU A 143 0.11 -10.18 -13.48
N THR A 144 -0.24 -9.02 -14.04
CA THR A 144 -1.64 -8.63 -14.28
C THR A 144 -2.30 -9.54 -15.32
N GLU A 145 -1.60 -9.87 -16.40
CA GLU A 145 -2.08 -10.81 -17.42
C GLU A 145 -2.35 -12.19 -16.81
N THR A 146 -1.40 -12.72 -16.04
CA THR A 146 -1.53 -14.00 -15.33
C THR A 146 -2.69 -13.99 -14.33
N ALA A 147 -2.87 -12.89 -13.60
CA ALA A 147 -3.99 -12.74 -12.67
C ALA A 147 -5.34 -12.76 -13.40
N ARG A 148 -5.43 -12.09 -14.56
CA ARG A 148 -6.64 -12.08 -15.40
C ARG A 148 -6.93 -13.43 -16.04
N GLU A 149 -5.93 -14.24 -16.34
CA GLU A 149 -6.15 -15.61 -16.81
C GLU A 149 -6.80 -16.50 -15.73
N ILE A 150 -6.51 -16.24 -14.45
CA ILE A 150 -7.01 -17.03 -13.33
C ILE A 150 -8.37 -16.53 -12.83
N LEU A 151 -8.50 -15.22 -12.61
CA LEU A 151 -9.67 -14.58 -12.01
C LEU A 151 -10.62 -13.94 -13.03
N GLY A 152 -10.19 -13.78 -14.28
CA GLY A 152 -10.95 -13.13 -15.33
C GLY A 152 -10.76 -11.60 -15.35
N PRO A 153 -11.64 -10.88 -16.07
CA PRO A 153 -11.49 -9.45 -16.34
C PRO A 153 -11.73 -8.56 -15.11
N GLY A 154 -12.11 -9.13 -13.96
CA GLY A 154 -12.29 -8.44 -12.67
C GLY A 154 -11.01 -7.82 -12.11
N VAL A 155 -9.85 -8.34 -12.51
CA VAL A 155 -8.55 -7.82 -12.09
C VAL A 155 -8.16 -6.59 -12.91
N ILE A 156 -7.97 -5.47 -12.22
CA ILE A 156 -7.56 -4.20 -12.81
C ILE A 156 -6.04 -4.20 -12.97
N ALA A 157 -5.29 -4.43 -11.88
CA ALA A 157 -3.84 -4.41 -11.89
C ALA A 157 -3.24 -5.25 -10.75
N VAL A 158 -1.99 -5.69 -10.94
CA VAL A 158 -1.14 -6.19 -9.84
C VAL A 158 -0.14 -5.10 -9.46
N LEU A 159 -0.11 -4.81 -8.16
CA LEU A 159 0.71 -3.79 -7.53
C LEU A 159 1.86 -4.45 -6.80
N VAL A 160 3.06 -3.91 -7.00
CA VAL A 160 4.24 -4.26 -6.19
C VAL A 160 4.32 -3.27 -5.04
N SER A 161 3.91 -3.69 -3.85
CA SER A 161 3.83 -2.84 -2.66
C SER A 161 5.19 -2.67 -1.99
N ASP A 162 6.04 -3.69 -2.08
CA ASP A 162 7.42 -3.67 -1.56
C ASP A 162 8.31 -4.56 -2.42
N ILE A 163 9.58 -4.17 -2.54
CA ILE A 163 10.62 -4.93 -3.22
C ILE A 163 11.97 -4.69 -2.54
N VAL A 164 12.60 -5.78 -2.11
CA VAL A 164 13.94 -5.78 -1.51
C VAL A 164 14.80 -6.76 -2.28
N ARG A 165 16.04 -6.35 -2.58
CA ARG A 165 17.06 -7.25 -3.13
C ARG A 165 18.20 -7.36 -2.14
N GLN A 166 18.58 -8.60 -1.83
CA GLN A 166 19.73 -8.92 -1.00
C GLN A 166 20.74 -9.67 -1.85
N ASP A 167 21.89 -9.05 -2.08
CA ASP A 167 23.01 -9.69 -2.76
C ASP A 167 23.81 -10.55 -1.77
N SER A 168 24.49 -11.58 -2.29
CA SER A 168 25.38 -12.46 -1.52
C SER A 168 26.82 -11.94 -1.46
#